data_AF-A0A933A2A0-F1
#
_entry.id   AF-A0A933A2A0-F1
#
_cell.length_a   1.000
_cell.length_b   1.000
_cell.length_c   1.000
_cell.angle_alpha   90.00
_cell.angle_beta   90.00
_cell.angle_gamma   90.00
#
_symmetry.space_group_name_H-M   'P 1'
#
loop_
_entity.id
_entity.type
_entity.pdbx_description
1 polymer ?
#
loop_
_entity_poly.entity_id
_entity_poly.type
_entity_poly.pdbx_seq_one_letter_code
_entity_poly.pdbx_strand_id
1 'polypeptide(L)'
;VSAVRGVEAALGDGRKRPRPCEVETAVVARRSLVAAVDIPRGTALTEAMIGARRPGTGLPPAMRPYLVGRTARRDIPAGTLLGLDMLA
;
A
#
# COMPACT_ATOMS: atom_id res chain seq x y z
N VAL A 1 45.51 -7.85 -0.84
CA VAL A 1 44.56 -6.84 -1.39
C VAL A 1 43.19 -7.06 -0.75
N SER A 2 42.74 -6.17 0.13
CA SER A 2 41.48 -6.30 0.89
C SER A 2 40.23 -5.91 0.11
N ALA A 3 40.37 -5.00 -0.87
CA ALA A 3 39.27 -4.52 -1.70
C ALA A 3 38.58 -5.64 -2.50
N VAL A 4 39.34 -6.60 -3.02
CA VAL A 4 38.80 -7.74 -3.79
C VAL A 4 37.85 -8.59 -2.94
N ARG A 5 38.24 -8.92 -1.71
CA ARG A 5 37.41 -9.71 -0.80
C ARG A 5 36.14 -8.97 -0.37
N GLY A 6 36.21 -7.64 -0.26
CA GLY A 6 35.03 -6.81 -0.01
C GLY A 6 34.01 -6.88 -1.16
N VAL A 7 34.50 -6.86 -2.41
CA VAL A 7 33.66 -7.01 -3.61
C VAL A 7 33.04 -8.41 -3.67
N GLU A 8 33.83 -9.46 -3.41
CA GLU A 8 33.35 -10.85 -3.37
C GLU A 8 32.21 -11.03 -2.34
N ALA A 9 32.35 -10.43 -1.15
CA ALA A 9 31.30 -10.46 -0.13
C ALA A 9 30.06 -9.64 -0.52
N ALA A 10 30.22 -8.54 -1.26
CA ALA A 10 29.13 -7.66 -1.68
C ALA A 10 28.27 -8.25 -2.82
N LEU A 11 28.81 -9.17 -3.63
CA LEU A 11 28.06 -9.85 -4.71
C LEU A 11 26.83 -10.62 -4.20
N GLY A 12 26.87 -11.09 -2.95
CA GLY A 12 25.77 -11.83 -2.34
C GLY A 12 25.56 -13.21 -2.96
N ASP A 13 24.32 -13.71 -2.93
CA ASP A 13 23.99 -15.10 -3.32
C ASP A 13 23.20 -15.19 -4.64
N GLY A 14 23.08 -14.08 -5.37
CA GLY A 14 22.39 -14.01 -6.67
C GLY A 14 20.86 -14.20 -6.60
N ARG A 15 20.25 -14.34 -5.43
CA ARG A 15 18.80 -14.59 -5.29
C ARG A 15 18.04 -13.29 -5.02
N LYS A 16 17.14 -12.92 -5.93
CA LYS A 16 16.27 -11.74 -5.80
C LYS A 16 15.18 -11.97 -4.74
N ARG A 17 15.45 -11.56 -3.50
CA ARG A 17 14.47 -11.54 -2.39
C ARG A 17 14.73 -10.35 -1.47
N PRO A 18 13.69 -9.84 -0.78
CA PRO A 18 13.89 -8.84 0.27
C PRO A 18 14.77 -9.42 1.38
N ARG A 19 15.76 -8.64 1.82
CA ARG A 19 16.50 -8.89 3.05
C ARG A 19 15.63 -8.48 4.26
N PRO A 20 15.87 -9.03 5.45
CA PRO A 20 15.10 -8.70 6.65
C PRO A 20 14.98 -7.17 6.90
N CYS A 21 16.06 -6.41 6.71
CA CYS A 21 16.05 -4.95 6.83
C CYS A 21 15.20 -4.23 5.76
N GLU A 22 15.02 -4.84 4.59
CA GLU A 22 14.19 -4.29 3.52
C GLU A 22 12.69 -4.54 3.79
N VAL A 23 12.33 -5.53 4.62
CA VAL A 23 10.94 -5.83 4.96
C VAL A 23 10.31 -4.68 5.75
N GLU A 24 11.00 -4.18 6.79
CA GLU A 24 10.53 -3.05 7.58
C GLU A 24 10.43 -1.78 6.74
N THR A 25 11.47 -1.51 5.94
CA THR A 25 11.50 -0.39 5.00
C THR A 25 10.34 -0.47 4.01
N ALA A 26 9.98 -1.67 3.54
CA ALA A 26 8.88 -1.87 2.62
C ALA A 26 7.53 -1.49 3.23
N VAL A 27 7.29 -1.70 4.53
CA VAL A 27 6.02 -1.29 5.19
C VAL A 27 5.86 0.23 5.15
N VAL A 28 6.92 0.98 5.43
CA VAL A 28 6.89 2.45 5.43
C VAL A 28 6.84 3.00 4.00
N ALA A 29 7.58 2.38 3.07
CA ALA A 29 7.72 2.87 1.70
C ALA A 29 6.55 2.52 0.77
N ARG A 30 5.83 1.42 1.04
CA ARG A 30 4.66 1.02 0.25
C ARG A 30 3.51 2.00 0.45
N ARG A 31 2.64 2.10 -0.55
CA ARG A 31 1.42 2.91 -0.48
C ARG A 31 0.25 2.00 -0.10
N SER A 32 -0.73 2.59 0.56
CA SER A 32 -2.03 2.01 0.86
C SER A 32 -3.13 2.85 0.24
N LEU A 33 -4.26 2.23 -0.03
CA LEU A 33 -5.45 2.92 -0.51
C LEU A 33 -6.10 3.72 0.60
N VAL A 34 -6.41 4.98 0.28
CA VAL A 34 -7.04 5.95 1.18
C VAL A 34 -8.21 6.61 0.47
N ALA A 35 -9.16 7.14 1.23
CA ALA A 35 -10.16 8.05 0.69
C ALA A 35 -9.49 9.34 0.22
N ALA A 36 -9.68 9.74 -1.04
CA ALA A 36 -9.14 10.99 -1.57
C ALA A 36 -10.00 12.21 -1.16
N VAL A 37 -11.27 11.97 -0.88
CA VAL A 37 -12.29 12.94 -0.48
C VAL A 37 -13.15 12.34 0.63
N ASP A 38 -14.03 13.13 1.24
CA ASP A 38 -15.04 12.60 2.16
C ASP A 38 -16.05 11.76 1.37
N ILE A 39 -16.29 10.52 1.82
CA ILE A 39 -17.21 9.57 1.19
C ILE A 39 -18.35 9.30 2.18
N PRO A 40 -19.55 9.87 1.97
CA PRO A 40 -20.69 9.60 2.82
C PRO A 40 -21.15 8.14 2.73
N ARG A 41 -21.77 7.64 3.80
CA ARG A 41 -22.46 6.35 3.82
C ARG A 41 -23.45 6.25 2.66
N GLY A 42 -23.49 5.09 2.01
CA GLY A 42 -24.35 4.83 0.86
C GLY A 42 -23.79 5.28 -0.48
N THR A 43 -22.62 5.93 -0.49
CA THR A 43 -21.97 6.37 -1.74
C THR A 43 -21.25 5.20 -2.41
N ALA A 44 -21.47 5.03 -3.72
CA ALA A 44 -20.69 4.11 -4.54
C ALA A 44 -19.30 4.71 -4.83
N LEU A 45 -18.24 3.95 -4.53
CA LEU A 45 -16.87 4.39 -4.72
C LEU A 45 -16.53 4.49 -6.20
N THR A 46 -15.98 5.63 -6.60
CA THR A 46 -15.42 5.85 -7.94
C THR A 46 -13.90 5.83 -7.89
N GLU A 47 -13.25 5.69 -9.05
CA GLU A 47 -11.79 5.76 -9.09
C GLU A 47 -11.24 7.09 -8.55
N ALA A 48 -11.92 8.20 -8.80
CA ALA A 48 -11.49 9.53 -8.34
C ALA A 48 -11.53 9.68 -6.81
N MET A 49 -12.40 8.92 -6.13
CA MET A 49 -12.53 8.93 -4.67
C MET A 49 -11.45 8.09 -3.96
N ILE A 50 -10.70 7.27 -4.70
CA ILE A 50 -9.69 6.36 -4.15
C ILE A 50 -8.28 6.90 -4.45
N GLY A 51 -7.57 7.31 -3.40
CA GLY A 51 -6.17 7.70 -3.45
C GLY A 51 -5.23 6.58 -3.00
N ALA A 52 -3.92 6.78 -3.18
CA ALA A 52 -2.89 5.90 -2.64
C ALA A 52 -1.80 6.72 -1.92
N ARG A 53 -1.63 6.52 -0.61
CA ARG A 53 -0.65 7.26 0.23
C ARG A 53 0.19 6.31 1.06
N ARG A 54 1.39 6.74 1.46
CA ARG A 54 2.22 6.03 2.44
C ARG A 54 1.66 6.27 3.86
N PRO A 55 1.87 5.37 4.83
CA PRO A 55 2.58 4.10 4.72
C PRO A 55 1.71 2.96 4.14
N GLY A 56 2.32 1.80 3.92
CA GLY A 56 1.75 0.59 3.32
C GLY A 56 0.99 -0.30 4.31
N THR A 57 0.32 0.27 5.31
CA THR A 57 -0.37 -0.44 6.39
C THR A 57 -1.83 -0.80 6.09
N GLY A 58 -2.41 -0.28 5.00
CA GLY A 58 -3.77 -0.57 4.55
C GLY A 58 -3.81 -1.41 3.27
N LEU A 59 -4.93 -1.32 2.55
CA LEU A 59 -5.13 -2.10 1.33
C LEU A 59 -4.08 -1.72 0.26
N PRO A 60 -3.35 -2.67 -0.35
CA PRO A 60 -2.47 -2.39 -1.47
C PRO A 60 -3.17 -1.72 -2.65
N PRO A 61 -2.47 -0.85 -3.41
CA PRO A 61 -3.03 -0.18 -4.60
C PRO A 61 -3.58 -1.12 -5.66
N ALA A 62 -3.06 -2.36 -5.71
CA ALA A 62 -3.54 -3.41 -6.59
C ALA A 62 -5.01 -3.81 -6.33
N MET A 63 -5.54 -3.55 -5.13
CA MET A 63 -6.95 -3.81 -4.80
C MET A 63 -7.91 -2.71 -5.29
N ARG A 64 -7.40 -1.61 -5.85
CA ARG A 64 -8.24 -0.49 -6.31
C ARG A 64 -9.41 -0.91 -7.21
N PRO A 65 -9.23 -1.78 -8.22
CA PRO A 65 -10.34 -2.21 -9.08
C PRO A 65 -11.46 -2.95 -8.34
N TYR A 66 -11.15 -3.60 -7.20
CA TYR A 66 -12.12 -4.35 -6.40
C TYR A 66 -12.97 -3.46 -5.47
N LEU A 67 -12.54 -2.21 -5.29
CA LEU A 67 -13.20 -1.22 -4.43
C LEU A 67 -14.13 -0.31 -5.24
N VAL A 68 -13.80 -0.08 -6.51
CA VAL A 68 -14.64 0.71 -7.43
C VAL A 68 -15.99 0.01 -7.60
N GLY A 69 -17.07 0.78 -7.46
CA GLY A 69 -18.45 0.28 -7.54
C GLY A 69 -19.00 -0.28 -6.24
N ARG A 70 -18.16 -0.51 -5.20
CA ARG A 70 -18.67 -0.87 -3.86
C ARG A 70 -19.30 0.32 -3.17
N THR A 71 -20.20 0.04 -2.23
CA THR A 71 -20.93 1.08 -1.51
C THR A 71 -20.38 1.26 -0.10
N ALA A 72 -20.13 2.51 0.31
CA ALA A 72 -19.68 2.82 1.66
C ALA A 72 -20.75 2.44 2.70
N ARG A 73 -20.40 1.61 3.68
CA ARG A 73 -21.30 1.18 4.78
C ARG A 73 -21.41 2.22 5.89
N ARG A 74 -20.46 3.14 5.95
CA ARG A 74 -20.36 4.25 6.91
C ARG A 74 -19.73 5.47 6.25
N ASP A 75 -19.76 6.60 6.93
CA ASP A 75 -19.04 7.80 6.49
C ASP A 75 -17.53 7.57 6.60
N ILE A 76 -16.79 7.87 5.53
CA ILE A 76 -15.34 7.70 5.44
C ILE A 76 -14.72 9.08 5.16
N PRO A 77 -14.07 9.71 6.15
CA PRO A 77 -13.39 10.99 5.95
C PRO A 77 -12.23 10.89 4.96
N ALA A 78 -11.91 12.00 4.29
CA ALA A 78 -10.74 12.12 3.43
C ALA A 78 -9.45 11.78 4.18
N GLY A 79 -8.54 11.06 3.52
CA GLY A 79 -7.28 10.60 4.10
C GLY A 79 -7.38 9.32 4.93
N THR A 80 -8.58 8.81 5.21
CA THR A 80 -8.78 7.55 5.93
C THR A 80 -8.31 6.35 5.09
N LEU A 81 -7.66 5.37 5.71
CA LEU A 81 -7.32 4.09 5.06
C LEU A 81 -8.61 3.33 4.71
N LEU A 82 -8.73 2.91 3.46
CA LEU A 82 -9.87 2.13 3.02
C LEU A 82 -9.72 0.68 3.53
N GLY A 83 -10.79 0.14 4.12
CA GLY A 83 -10.90 -1.24 4.55
C GLY A 83 -12.09 -1.93 3.90
N LEU A 84 -11.99 -3.23 3.64
CA LEU A 84 -13.07 -4.02 3.04
C LEU A 84 -14.29 -4.12 3.96
N ASP A 85 -14.08 -4.03 5.28
CA ASP A 85 -15.13 -3.97 6.30
C ASP A 85 -16.02 -2.72 6.16
N MET A 86 -15.48 -1.65 5.58
CA MET A 86 -16.18 -0.38 5.40
C MET A 86 -17.08 -0.37 4.16
N LEU A 87 -17.04 -1.44 3.35
CA LEU A 87 -17.63 -1.47 2.01
C LEU A 87 -18.58 -2.65 1.84
N ALA A 88 -19.71 -2.43 1.17
CA ALA A 88 -20.65 -3.46 0.76
C ALA A 88 -20.22 -4.06 -0.58
#